data_AF-A0A3M8SCH3-F1
#
_entry.id   AF-A0A3M8SCH3-F1
#
_cell.length_a   1.000
_cell.length_b   1.000
_cell.length_c   1.000
_cell.angle_alpha   90.00
_cell.angle_beta   90.00
_cell.angle_gamma   90.00
#
_symmetry.space_group_name_H-M   'P 1'
#
loop_
_entity.id
_entity.type
_entity.pdbx_description
1 polymer ?
#
loop_
_entity_poly.entity_id
_entity_poly.type
_entity_poly.pdbx_seq_one_letter_code
_entity_poly.pdbx_strand_id
1 'polypeptide(L)'
;MLQDFEEVVSHLHATATANQFEQSLAELAQLIGLSSERYDNHGVGPDVLWLLPQLLGVIIEAKSRKDGKNPLTKEEHGQLLVAEEWFAKNYPEYKAVRVSMHPSNIATKAAAATKSYALTYEKLNAMIADARALLAKLSESQLTDVELEAECVRLLDVSPVHADHLVANYLVPFVEP
;
A
#
# COMPACT_ATOMS: atom_id res chain seq x y z
N MET A 1 4.82 10.30 -17.02
CA MET A 1 3.69 9.90 -16.15
C MET A 1 3.28 8.45 -16.40
N LEU A 2 2.63 8.11 -17.52
CA LEU A 2 2.18 6.71 -17.73
C LEU A 2 3.34 5.72 -17.92
N GLN A 3 4.40 6.13 -18.63
CA GLN A 3 5.62 5.31 -18.76
C GLN A 3 6.29 5.06 -17.41
N ASP A 4 6.47 6.11 -16.59
CA ASP A 4 7.03 5.99 -15.25
C ASP A 4 6.17 5.08 -14.37
N PHE A 5 4.84 5.19 -14.46
CA PHE A 5 3.92 4.29 -13.77
C PHE A 5 4.12 2.83 -14.19
N GLU A 6 4.24 2.53 -15.49
CA GLU A 6 4.48 1.15 -15.94
C GLU A 6 5.85 0.61 -15.46
N GLU A 7 6.88 1.46 -15.41
CA GLU A 7 8.18 1.10 -14.84
C GLU A 7 8.06 0.74 -13.36
N VAL A 8 7.39 1.58 -12.56
CA VAL A 8 7.14 1.34 -11.14
C VAL A 8 6.40 0.02 -10.93
N VAL A 9 5.25 -0.17 -11.58
CA VAL A 9 4.44 -1.39 -11.34
C VAL A 9 5.09 -2.66 -11.90
N SER A 10 6.08 -2.54 -12.78
CA SER A 10 6.84 -3.68 -13.31
C SER A 10 7.64 -4.44 -12.24
N HIS A 11 7.82 -3.85 -11.04
CA HIS A 11 8.50 -4.47 -9.90
C HIS A 11 7.55 -4.96 -8.79
N LEU A 12 6.24 -4.81 -8.97
CA LEU A 12 5.22 -5.24 -8.00
C LEU A 12 4.78 -6.69 -8.22
N HIS A 13 5.75 -7.61 -8.21
CA HIS A 13 5.53 -9.05 -8.41
C HIS A 13 6.41 -9.91 -7.50
N ALA A 14 6.02 -11.18 -7.31
CA ALA A 14 6.63 -12.08 -6.34
C ALA A 14 8.10 -12.44 -6.58
N THR A 15 8.64 -12.16 -7.77
CA THR A 15 10.05 -12.45 -8.11
C THR A 15 10.96 -11.22 -8.01
N ALA A 16 10.41 -10.02 -7.80
CA ALA A 16 11.20 -8.80 -7.57
C ALA A 16 12.03 -8.92 -6.28
N THR A 17 13.11 -8.16 -6.17
CA THR A 17 13.83 -8.02 -4.88
C THR A 17 12.96 -7.30 -3.86
N ALA A 18 13.17 -7.59 -2.57
CA ALA A 18 12.46 -6.90 -1.49
C ALA A 18 12.60 -5.37 -1.65
N ASN A 19 13.83 -4.91 -1.87
CA ASN A 19 14.13 -3.52 -2.14
C ASN A 19 13.37 -2.94 -3.36
N GLN A 20 13.38 -3.63 -4.52
CA GLN A 20 12.61 -3.19 -5.69
C GLN A 20 11.11 -3.13 -5.41
N PHE A 21 10.57 -4.18 -4.76
CA PHE A 21 9.15 -4.26 -4.46
C PHE A 21 8.71 -3.15 -3.51
N GLU A 22 9.43 -2.94 -2.42
CA GLU A 22 9.15 -1.88 -1.44
C GLU A 22 9.29 -0.50 -2.05
N GLN A 23 10.33 -0.27 -2.86
CA GLN A 23 10.52 0.99 -3.59
C GLN A 23 9.32 1.28 -4.48
N SER A 24 8.94 0.32 -5.31
CA SER A 24 7.83 0.49 -6.23
C SER A 24 6.47 0.57 -5.52
N LEU A 25 6.33 -0.03 -4.34
CA LEU A 25 5.11 0.08 -3.53
C LEU A 25 4.97 1.48 -2.93
N ALA A 26 6.09 2.11 -2.54
CA ALA A 26 6.11 3.50 -2.10
C ALA A 26 5.84 4.47 -3.27
N GLU A 27 6.47 4.24 -4.42
CA GLU A 27 6.29 5.06 -5.63
C GLU A 27 4.86 4.96 -6.20
N LEU A 28 4.24 3.77 -6.16
CA LEU A 28 2.83 3.61 -6.53
C LEU A 28 1.92 4.53 -5.72
N ALA A 29 2.13 4.61 -4.40
CA ALA A 29 1.36 5.48 -3.53
C ALA A 29 1.57 6.97 -3.87
N GLN A 30 2.79 7.38 -4.16
CA GLN A 30 3.10 8.74 -4.60
C GLN A 30 2.43 9.09 -5.94
N LEU A 31 2.42 8.14 -6.90
CA LEU A 31 1.79 8.33 -8.21
C LEU A 31 0.26 8.50 -8.15
N ILE A 32 -0.39 7.99 -7.09
CA ILE A 32 -1.82 8.21 -6.85
C ILE A 32 -2.10 9.35 -5.84
N GLY A 33 -1.08 10.15 -5.51
CA GLY A 33 -1.23 11.38 -4.72
C GLY A 33 -1.12 11.21 -3.21
N LEU A 34 -0.62 10.07 -2.70
CA LEU A 34 -0.34 9.91 -1.27
C LEU A 34 1.09 10.35 -0.92
N SER A 35 1.31 10.71 0.34
CA SER A 35 2.66 10.79 0.88
C SER A 35 3.13 9.40 1.27
N SER A 36 4.32 9.00 0.81
CA SER A 36 4.88 7.68 1.09
C SER A 36 6.38 7.75 1.25
N GLU A 37 6.90 6.94 2.18
CA GLU A 37 8.33 6.82 2.45
C GLU A 37 8.68 5.37 2.86
N ARG A 38 9.95 5.00 2.67
CA ARG A 38 10.54 3.76 3.15
C ARG A 38 11.45 4.07 4.32
N TYR A 39 11.30 3.36 5.42
CA TYR A 39 12.11 3.60 6.62
C TYR A 39 13.13 2.49 6.86
N ASP A 40 12.87 1.26 6.40
CA ASP A 40 13.82 0.17 6.63
C ASP A 40 15.01 0.15 5.64
N ASN A 41 15.98 0.99 5.98
CA ASN A 41 17.43 0.82 5.88
C ASN A 41 18.04 -0.40 6.60
N HIS A 42 17.78 -0.48 7.92
CA HIS A 42 18.59 -1.14 8.97
C HIS A 42 17.76 -1.59 10.23
N GLY A 43 16.49 -1.95 10.09
CA GLY A 43 15.63 -2.55 11.13
C GLY A 43 14.81 -1.58 12.00
N VAL A 44 14.59 -0.34 11.56
CA VAL A 44 13.86 0.68 12.36
C VAL A 44 12.77 1.35 11.54
N GLY A 45 11.51 1.05 11.87
CA GLY A 45 10.32 1.52 11.16
C GLY A 45 9.75 0.46 10.21
N PRO A 46 8.66 0.77 9.49
CA PRO A 46 8.11 -0.15 8.50
C PRO A 46 8.93 -0.21 7.22
N ASP A 47 8.77 -1.30 6.46
CA ASP A 47 9.29 -1.42 5.10
C ASP A 47 8.77 -0.26 4.22
N VAL A 48 7.45 0.00 4.28
CA VAL A 48 6.77 1.10 3.57
C VAL A 48 5.73 1.75 4.47
N LEU A 49 5.65 3.09 4.46
CA LEU A 49 4.61 3.86 5.11
C LEU A 49 3.84 4.67 4.07
N TRP A 50 2.50 4.58 4.07
CA TRP A 50 1.64 5.52 3.37
C TRP A 50 0.91 6.42 4.36
N LEU A 51 0.93 7.73 4.14
CA LEU A 51 0.15 8.70 4.89
C LEU A 51 -1.05 9.14 4.04
N LEU A 52 -2.24 8.87 4.58
CA LEU A 52 -3.52 9.23 4.00
C LEU A 52 -4.04 10.52 4.66
N PRO A 53 -4.98 11.22 4.01
CA PRO A 53 -5.75 12.29 4.64
C PRO A 53 -6.42 11.82 5.95
N GLN A 54 -6.87 12.78 6.76
CA GLN A 54 -7.54 12.53 8.04
C GLN A 54 -6.63 11.86 9.10
N LEU A 55 -5.32 12.06 9.00
CA LEU A 55 -4.32 11.57 9.95
C LEU A 55 -4.36 10.04 10.08
N LEU A 56 -4.35 9.33 8.96
CA LEU A 56 -4.30 7.87 8.91
C LEU A 56 -2.99 7.42 8.26
N GLY A 57 -2.24 6.56 8.95
CA GLY A 57 -1.02 5.93 8.42
C GLY A 57 -1.23 4.45 8.15
N VAL A 58 -0.88 4.00 6.95
CA VAL A 58 -0.86 2.60 6.57
C VAL A 58 0.58 2.10 6.67
N ILE A 59 0.82 1.26 7.67
CA ILE A 59 2.12 0.71 8.04
C ILE A 59 2.25 -0.65 7.36
N ILE A 60 3.20 -0.80 6.44
CA ILE A 60 3.28 -1.97 5.58
C ILE A 60 4.56 -2.75 5.83
N GLU A 61 4.40 -4.05 6.08
CA GLU A 61 5.47 -5.06 6.06
C GLU A 61 5.36 -5.90 4.78
N ALA A 62 6.36 -5.83 3.91
CA ALA A 62 6.35 -6.40 2.57
C ALA A 62 6.83 -7.86 2.56
N LYS A 63 5.93 -8.83 2.71
CA LYS A 63 6.24 -10.28 2.57
C LYS A 63 5.98 -10.78 1.14
N SER A 64 6.43 -10.01 0.14
CA SER A 64 6.14 -10.19 -1.29
C SER A 64 6.57 -11.56 -1.87
N ARG A 65 7.59 -12.20 -1.28
CA ARG A 65 8.17 -13.48 -1.74
C ARG A 65 7.63 -14.73 -1.03
N LYS A 66 6.64 -14.57 -0.16
CA LYS A 66 6.13 -15.69 0.65
C LYS A 66 5.31 -16.68 -0.19
N ASP A 67 5.45 -17.97 0.09
CA ASP A 67 4.60 -19.01 -0.51
C ASP A 67 3.13 -18.77 -0.11
N GLY A 68 2.24 -18.80 -1.10
CA GLY A 68 0.80 -18.58 -0.92
C GLY A 68 0.10 -19.53 0.04
N LYS A 69 0.72 -20.68 0.35
CA LYS A 69 0.19 -21.65 1.32
C LYS A 69 0.50 -21.30 2.77
N ASN A 70 1.41 -20.38 3.04
CA ASN A 70 1.88 -20.09 4.39
C ASN A 70 1.05 -18.94 5.00
N PRO A 71 0.31 -19.18 6.09
CA PRO A 71 -0.42 -18.13 6.81
C PRO A 71 0.52 -17.11 7.46
N LEU A 72 -0.01 -15.93 7.81
CA LEU A 72 0.71 -14.97 8.64
C LEU A 72 1.02 -15.58 10.02
N THR A 73 2.29 -15.53 10.41
CA THR A 73 2.80 -16.11 11.65
C THR A 73 2.86 -15.07 12.78
N LYS A 74 3.04 -15.56 14.01
CA LYS A 74 3.26 -14.70 15.19
C LYS A 74 4.48 -13.80 15.06
N GLU A 75 5.54 -14.30 14.43
CA GLU A 75 6.77 -13.54 14.24
C GLU A 75 6.55 -12.37 13.27
N GLU A 76 5.92 -12.63 12.12
CA GLU A 76 5.61 -11.60 11.13
C GLU A 76 4.60 -10.58 11.64
N HIS A 77 3.59 -11.01 12.39
CA HIS A 77 2.68 -10.06 13.04
C HIS A 77 3.40 -9.25 14.13
N GLY A 78 4.37 -9.85 14.83
CA GLY A 78 5.24 -9.15 15.77
C GLY A 78 6.02 -7.99 15.13
N GLN A 79 6.48 -8.16 13.89
CA GLN A 79 7.15 -7.09 13.13
C GLN A 79 6.21 -5.90 12.89
N LEU A 80 4.95 -6.16 12.50
CA LEU A 80 3.93 -5.11 12.35
C LEU A 80 3.67 -4.34 13.66
N LEU A 81 3.71 -5.01 14.81
CA LEU A 81 3.54 -4.35 16.12
C LEU A 81 4.72 -3.44 16.44
N VAL A 82 5.95 -3.87 16.16
CA VAL A 82 7.14 -3.05 16.34
C VAL A 82 7.11 -1.82 15.42
N ALA A 83 6.68 -2.00 14.16
CA ALA A 83 6.50 -0.89 13.23
C ALA A 83 5.40 0.08 13.68
N GLU A 84 4.29 -0.42 14.25
CA GLU A 84 3.23 0.41 14.85
C GLU A 84 3.73 1.22 16.05
N GLU A 85 4.55 0.63 16.93
CA GLU A 85 5.16 1.36 18.04
C GLU A 85 6.12 2.45 17.57
N TRP A 86 6.90 2.17 16.53
CA TRP A 86 7.75 3.19 15.89
C TRP A 86 6.88 4.31 15.29
N PHE A 87 5.84 3.95 14.56
CA PHE A 87 4.95 4.93 13.92
C PHE A 87 4.27 5.83 14.95
N ALA A 88 3.73 5.28 16.03
CA ALA A 88 3.06 6.05 17.08
C ALA A 88 3.99 7.08 17.77
N LYS A 89 5.30 6.81 17.82
CA LYS A 89 6.30 7.75 18.35
C LYS A 89 6.61 8.89 17.38
N ASN A 90 6.65 8.61 16.08
CA ASN A 90 7.04 9.58 15.05
C ASN A 90 5.83 10.38 14.49
N TYR A 91 4.63 9.80 14.55
CA TYR A 91 3.37 10.36 14.04
C TYR A 91 2.27 10.31 15.11
N PRO A 92 2.43 10.99 16.25
CA PRO A 92 1.54 10.84 17.41
C PRO A 92 0.09 11.28 17.16
N GLU A 93 -0.14 12.11 16.15
CA GLU A 93 -1.47 12.58 15.75
C GLU A 93 -2.19 11.62 14.79
N TYR A 94 -1.45 10.64 14.23
CA TYR A 94 -1.98 9.71 13.25
C TYR A 94 -2.49 8.41 13.88
N LYS A 95 -3.53 7.84 13.28
CA LYS A 95 -3.99 6.48 13.55
C LYS A 95 -3.25 5.49 12.66
N ALA A 96 -2.92 4.33 13.19
CA ALA A 96 -2.23 3.28 12.46
C ALA A 96 -3.18 2.23 11.87
N VAL A 97 -2.89 1.80 10.64
CA VAL A 97 -3.45 0.60 9.99
C VAL A 97 -2.29 -0.33 9.68
N ARG A 98 -2.23 -1.48 10.37
CA ARG A 98 -1.20 -2.49 10.17
C ARG A 98 -1.53 -3.35 8.96
N VAL A 99 -0.63 -3.40 7.99
CA VAL A 99 -0.80 -4.12 6.73
C VAL A 99 0.39 -5.01 6.45
N SER A 100 0.14 -6.28 6.10
CA SER A 100 1.17 -7.12 5.50
C SER A 100 0.88 -7.30 4.01
N MET A 101 1.87 -7.07 3.15
CA MET A 101 1.81 -7.58 1.78
C MET A 101 1.94 -9.09 1.87
N HIS A 102 0.82 -9.80 1.70
CA HIS A 102 0.73 -11.23 2.00
C HIS A 102 -0.11 -11.92 0.94
N PRO A 103 0.25 -13.13 0.48
CA PRO A 103 -0.46 -13.80 -0.61
C PRO A 103 -1.91 -14.20 -0.27
N SER A 104 -2.27 -14.29 1.02
CA SER A 104 -3.62 -14.56 1.50
C SER A 104 -3.93 -13.75 2.77
N ASN A 105 -5.19 -13.66 3.18
CA ASN A 105 -5.60 -13.04 4.44
C ASN A 105 -5.74 -14.07 5.58
N ILE A 106 -5.06 -15.21 5.50
CA ILE A 106 -5.10 -16.23 6.56
C ILE A 106 -3.96 -15.99 7.53
N ALA A 107 -4.27 -15.95 8.83
CA ALA A 107 -3.29 -15.87 9.91
C ALA A 107 -3.35 -17.13 10.78
N THR A 108 -2.20 -17.56 11.30
CA THR A 108 -2.18 -18.59 12.35
C THR A 108 -2.90 -18.07 13.61
N LYS A 109 -3.56 -18.94 14.35
CA LYS A 109 -4.17 -18.59 15.64
C LYS A 109 -3.18 -17.91 16.61
N ALA A 110 -1.92 -18.34 16.58
CA ALA A 110 -0.86 -17.75 17.41
C ALA A 110 -0.46 -16.33 17.00
N ALA A 111 -0.76 -15.90 15.77
CA ALA A 111 -0.48 -14.56 15.30
C ALA A 111 -1.39 -13.52 15.93
N ALA A 112 -2.61 -13.88 16.35
CA ALA A 112 -3.57 -12.95 16.93
C ALA A 112 -3.71 -11.65 16.10
N ALA A 113 -3.81 -11.80 14.78
CA ALA A 113 -3.73 -10.73 13.77
C ALA A 113 -4.96 -9.79 13.72
N THR A 114 -5.61 -9.59 14.87
CA THR A 114 -6.80 -8.76 15.01
C THR A 114 -6.47 -7.30 14.67
N LYS A 115 -7.34 -6.66 13.88
CA LYS A 115 -7.15 -5.28 13.37
C LYS A 115 -5.87 -5.12 12.52
N SER A 116 -5.44 -6.18 11.86
CA SER A 116 -4.40 -6.15 10.84
C SER A 116 -4.98 -6.63 9.52
N TYR A 117 -4.41 -6.16 8.42
CA TYR A 117 -4.94 -6.42 7.08
C TYR A 117 -3.86 -7.02 6.18
N ALA A 118 -4.29 -7.83 5.23
CA ALA A 118 -3.50 -8.25 4.10
C ALA A 118 -3.73 -7.27 2.93
N LEU A 119 -2.66 -6.84 2.30
CA LEU A 119 -2.67 -6.42 0.90
C LEU A 119 -2.27 -7.65 0.08
N THR A 120 -3.21 -8.26 -0.63
CA THR A 120 -2.94 -9.44 -1.45
C THR A 120 -2.49 -9.03 -2.85
N TYR A 121 -1.86 -9.94 -3.60
CA TYR A 121 -1.53 -9.67 -5.01
C TYR A 121 -2.77 -9.38 -5.85
N GLU A 122 -3.89 -10.05 -5.56
CA GLU A 122 -5.17 -9.76 -6.22
C GLU A 122 -5.59 -8.31 -5.98
N LYS A 123 -5.55 -7.84 -4.73
CA LYS A 123 -5.92 -6.47 -4.38
C LYS A 123 -4.92 -5.44 -4.87
N LEU A 124 -3.62 -5.74 -4.83
CA LEU A 124 -2.58 -4.89 -5.39
C LEU A 124 -2.74 -4.74 -6.91
N ASN A 125 -3.02 -5.83 -7.63
CA ASN A 125 -3.27 -5.79 -9.06
C ASN A 125 -4.55 -5.01 -9.41
N ALA A 126 -5.59 -5.12 -8.58
CA ALA A 126 -6.79 -4.29 -8.73
C ALA A 126 -6.48 -2.80 -8.54
N MET A 127 -5.72 -2.45 -7.49
CA MET A 127 -5.27 -1.08 -7.25
C MET A 127 -4.42 -0.53 -8.41
N ILE A 128 -3.50 -1.34 -8.95
CA ILE A 128 -2.70 -1.00 -10.13
C ILE A 128 -3.59 -0.78 -11.36
N ALA A 129 -4.60 -1.62 -11.58
CA ALA A 129 -5.52 -1.47 -12.70
C ALA A 129 -6.33 -0.17 -12.59
N ASP A 130 -6.85 0.14 -11.41
CA ASP A 130 -7.62 1.36 -11.14
C ASP A 130 -6.74 2.62 -11.27
N ALA A 131 -5.53 2.58 -10.73
CA ALA A 131 -4.54 3.66 -10.87
C ALA A 131 -4.16 3.89 -12.33
N ARG A 132 -3.91 2.82 -13.09
CA ARG A 132 -3.62 2.90 -14.54
C ARG A 132 -4.78 3.55 -15.29
N ALA A 133 -6.01 3.15 -15.00
CA ALA A 133 -7.19 3.72 -15.65
C ALA A 133 -7.36 5.22 -15.37
N LEU A 134 -7.03 5.67 -14.16
CA LEU A 134 -7.00 7.09 -13.81
C LEU A 134 -5.91 7.84 -14.59
N LEU A 135 -4.67 7.37 -14.53
CA LEU A 135 -3.51 8.04 -15.14
C LEU A 135 -3.59 8.07 -16.67
N ALA A 136 -4.16 7.03 -17.30
CA ALA A 136 -4.39 7.00 -18.74
C ALA A 136 -5.36 8.11 -19.18
N LYS A 137 -6.48 8.28 -18.48
CA LYS A 137 -7.45 9.36 -18.76
C LYS A 137 -6.80 10.74 -18.65
N LEU A 138 -5.98 10.95 -17.63
CA LEU A 138 -5.26 12.21 -17.44
C LEU A 138 -4.24 12.45 -18.56
N SER A 139 -3.48 11.42 -18.93
CA SER A 139 -2.45 11.49 -19.98
C SER A 139 -3.03 11.76 -21.37
N GLU A 140 -4.28 11.34 -21.63
CA GLU A 140 -4.96 11.51 -22.92
C GLU A 140 -5.77 12.82 -23.01
N SER A 141 -5.92 13.55 -21.90
CA SER A 141 -6.89 14.65 -21.78
C SER A 141 -6.60 15.89 -22.65
N GLN A 142 -5.37 16.03 -23.19
CA GLN A 142 -4.90 17.20 -23.96
C GLN A 142 -5.22 18.56 -23.31
N LEU A 143 -5.35 18.58 -21.98
CA LEU A 143 -5.70 19.76 -21.20
C LEU A 143 -4.47 20.64 -20.93
N THR A 144 -4.71 21.93 -20.69
CA THR A 144 -3.69 22.80 -20.10
C THR A 144 -3.42 22.42 -18.64
N ASP A 145 -2.29 22.84 -18.06
CA ASP A 145 -1.94 22.50 -16.67
C ASP A 145 -3.05 22.86 -15.66
N VAL A 146 -3.70 24.01 -15.84
CA VAL A 146 -4.79 24.48 -14.97
C VAL A 146 -6.04 23.61 -15.11
N GLU A 147 -6.40 23.23 -16.33
CA GLU A 147 -7.55 22.36 -16.60
C GLU A 147 -7.26 20.92 -16.14
N LEU A 148 -6.01 20.48 -16.23
CA LEU A 148 -5.56 19.17 -15.81
C LEU A 148 -5.67 19.01 -14.29
N GLU A 149 -5.35 20.05 -13.50
CA GLU A 149 -5.54 20.03 -12.05
C GLU A 149 -7.02 19.84 -11.69
N ALA A 150 -7.91 20.60 -12.31
CA ALA A 150 -9.35 20.49 -12.08
C ALA A 150 -9.90 19.12 -12.49
N GLU A 151 -9.43 18.57 -13.61
CA GLU A 151 -9.82 17.24 -14.09
C GLU A 151 -9.27 16.13 -13.20
N CYS A 152 -8.06 16.29 -12.66
CA CYS A 152 -7.46 15.37 -11.70
C CYS A 152 -8.30 15.25 -10.43
N VAL A 153 -8.69 16.38 -9.84
CA VAL A 153 -9.58 16.40 -8.66
C VAL A 153 -10.89 15.69 -8.99
N ARG A 154 -11.52 16.05 -10.12
CA ARG A 154 -12.81 15.46 -10.53
C ARG A 154 -12.73 13.95 -10.76
N LEU A 155 -11.64 13.46 -11.35
CA LEU A 155 -11.45 12.04 -11.59
C LEU A 155 -11.09 11.28 -10.30
N LEU A 156 -10.29 11.89 -9.41
CA LEU A 156 -9.95 11.33 -8.10
C LEU A 156 -11.18 11.17 -7.21
N ASP A 157 -12.08 12.16 -7.18
CA ASP A 157 -13.31 12.13 -6.35
C ASP A 157 -14.21 10.92 -6.60
N VAL A 158 -14.17 10.38 -7.83
CA VAL A 158 -14.95 9.19 -8.23
C VAL A 158 -14.09 7.95 -8.39
N SER A 159 -12.79 8.03 -8.10
CA SER A 159 -11.83 6.98 -8.36
C SER A 159 -11.81 5.95 -7.22
N PRO A 160 -11.72 4.64 -7.53
CA PRO A 160 -11.47 3.61 -6.53
C PRO A 160 -10.18 3.80 -5.73
N VAL A 161 -9.18 4.50 -6.29
CA VAL A 161 -7.89 4.80 -5.63
C VAL A 161 -7.91 6.10 -4.81
N HIS A 162 -9.05 6.76 -4.66
CA HIS A 162 -9.18 7.87 -3.72
C HIS A 162 -8.80 7.43 -2.31
N ALA A 163 -8.10 8.28 -1.56
CA ALA A 163 -7.51 7.91 -0.27
C ALA A 163 -8.56 7.39 0.74
N ASP A 164 -9.76 7.97 0.75
CA ASP A 164 -10.86 7.55 1.63
C ASP A 164 -11.38 6.13 1.34
N HIS A 165 -11.05 5.57 0.17
CA HIS A 165 -11.52 4.26 -0.26
C HIS A 165 -10.42 3.18 -0.19
N LEU A 166 -9.15 3.55 -0.07
CA LEU A 166 -8.03 2.62 -0.16
C LEU A 166 -8.13 1.43 0.81
N VAL A 167 -8.41 1.71 2.08
CA VAL A 167 -8.54 0.67 3.10
C VAL A 167 -9.70 -0.27 2.79
N ALA A 168 -10.86 0.27 2.40
CA ALA A 168 -12.04 -0.53 2.13
C ALA A 168 -11.94 -1.35 0.84
N ASN A 169 -11.30 -0.80 -0.20
CA ASN A 169 -11.23 -1.41 -1.52
C ASN A 169 -10.13 -2.46 -1.63
N TYR A 170 -8.96 -2.20 -1.02
CA TYR A 170 -7.74 -2.97 -1.29
C TYR A 170 -7.17 -3.72 -0.09
N LEU A 171 -7.61 -3.43 1.14
CA LEU A 171 -7.13 -4.14 2.32
C LEU A 171 -8.16 -5.18 2.79
N VAL A 172 -7.70 -6.39 3.05
CA VAL A 172 -8.55 -7.50 3.50
C VAL A 172 -8.19 -7.85 4.94
N PRO A 173 -9.14 -7.87 5.89
CA PRO A 173 -8.80 -8.21 7.28
C PRO A 173 -8.26 -9.64 7.35
N PHE A 174 -7.21 -9.83 8.16
CA PHE A 174 -6.73 -11.17 8.47
C PHE A 174 -7.81 -11.96 9.24
N VAL A 175 -7.97 -13.23 8.87
CA VAL A 175 -8.88 -14.17 9.52
C VAL A 175 -8.11 -15.40 10.00
N GLU A 176 -8.59 -15.99 11.09
CA GLU A 176 -8.15 -17.32 11.50
C GLU A 176 -8.85 -18.37 10.63
N PRO A 177 -8.14 -19.45 10.24
CA PRO A 177 -8.71 -20.56 9.48
C PRO A 177 -9.73 -21.39 10.28
#